data_AF-A0A524I5H7-F1
#
_entry.id   AF-A0A524I5H7-F1
#
_cell.length_a   1.000
_cell.length_b   1.000
_cell.length_c   1.000
_cell.angle_alpha   90.00
_cell.angle_beta   90.00
_cell.angle_gamma   90.00
#
_symmetry.space_group_name_H-M   'P 1'
#
loop_
_entity.id
_entity.type
_entity.pdbx_description
1 polymer ?
#
loop_
_entity_poly.entity_id
_entity_poly.type
_entity_poly.pdbx_seq_one_letter_code
_entity_poly.pdbx_strand_id
1 'polypeptide(L)'
;MGKDMRPFFVMPGSALKDLREELQLINGADSARTMERYGFRAGVGLVRTLGLECTDIVEAKAIIEQVWTETGLSRMIIEMINETEIVITFNESVEAYNGDHCDFTKGYISGIISSLMRRRYDAYEASCISDGAAKCVHVLTPSPTYPTEKREIIIRDEDRQRKYLLEPGTSYLVESATLESAYQMYKDQVVEGCTGMVLAREFPEKVQKVYGITEGTLLWLSYERGRRYAREPTDIPMIYSEIKNFFEANSKAVVLLSGLEYLISQNTFLKVLKLLQLLNDNVSMTGSMLIIPVVPEALNPQDVKMLERELRVLEID
;
A
#
# COMPACT_ATOMS: atom_id res chain seq x y z
N MET A 1 11.35 -32.83 -10.50
CA MET A 1 9.95 -32.74 -10.02
C MET A 1 9.98 -32.27 -8.57
N GLY A 2 10.10 -30.97 -8.34
CA GLY A 2 9.80 -30.38 -7.03
C GLY A 2 8.44 -29.71 -7.14
N LYS A 3 7.39 -30.31 -6.60
CA LYS A 3 6.09 -29.65 -6.49
C LYS A 3 6.27 -28.46 -5.56
N ASP A 4 5.91 -27.27 -6.02
CA ASP A 4 5.64 -26.10 -5.18
C ASP A 4 4.69 -26.50 -4.06
N MET A 5 5.23 -26.84 -2.90
CA MET A 5 4.43 -27.04 -1.71
C MET A 5 4.08 -25.65 -1.20
N ARG A 6 2.86 -25.22 -1.49
CA ARG A 6 2.30 -23.98 -0.99
C ARG A 6 1.70 -24.28 0.39
N PRO A 7 2.38 -23.95 1.50
CA PRO A 7 1.94 -24.39 2.82
C PRO A 7 0.62 -23.71 3.17
N PHE A 8 -0.38 -24.52 3.54
CA PHE A 8 -1.64 -24.05 4.10
C PHE A 8 -1.66 -24.37 5.59
N PHE A 9 -2.00 -23.37 6.40
CA PHE A 9 -1.94 -23.47 7.87
C PHE A 9 -3.35 -23.26 8.43
N VAL A 10 -3.85 -24.26 9.14
CA VAL A 10 -5.21 -24.25 9.72
C VAL A 10 -5.10 -23.94 11.21
N MET A 11 -5.88 -22.97 11.67
CA MET A 11 -6.00 -22.64 13.09
C MET A 11 -7.46 -22.65 13.55
N PRO A 12 -7.74 -22.91 14.84
CA PRO A 12 -9.05 -22.70 15.43
C PRO A 12 -9.47 -21.22 15.31
N GLY A 13 -10.77 -20.95 15.17
CA GLY A 13 -11.29 -19.57 15.13
C GLY A 13 -10.94 -18.74 16.37
N SER A 14 -10.75 -19.39 17.53
CA SER A 14 -10.29 -18.73 18.76
C SER A 14 -8.88 -18.16 18.66
N ALA A 15 -8.02 -18.67 17.77
CA ALA A 15 -6.66 -18.16 17.63
C ALA A 15 -6.63 -16.70 17.16
N LEU A 16 -7.65 -16.25 16.42
CA LEU A 16 -7.78 -14.86 15.99
C LEU A 16 -8.13 -13.94 17.18
N LYS A 17 -8.93 -14.46 18.12
CA LYS A 17 -9.25 -13.78 19.37
C LYS A 17 -8.01 -13.65 20.26
N ASP A 18 -7.32 -14.76 20.50
CA ASP A 18 -6.14 -14.80 21.36
C ASP A 18 -5.03 -13.87 20.80
N LEU A 19 -4.84 -13.87 19.48
CA LEU A 19 -3.91 -12.95 18.82
C LEU A 19 -4.31 -11.47 19.01
N ARG A 20 -5.60 -11.16 18.92
CA ARG A 20 -6.10 -9.80 19.14
C ARG A 20 -5.87 -9.36 20.59
N GLU A 21 -6.16 -10.20 21.57
CA GLU A 21 -5.94 -9.91 22.99
C GLU A 21 -4.46 -9.61 23.24
N GLU A 22 -3.54 -10.42 22.73
CA GLU A 22 -2.09 -10.17 22.81
C GLU A 22 -1.69 -8.84 22.15
N LEU A 23 -2.22 -8.55 20.96
CA LEU A 23 -1.94 -7.29 20.27
C LEU A 23 -2.51 -6.07 21.02
N GLN A 24 -3.65 -6.21 21.69
CA GLN A 24 -4.23 -5.14 22.53
C GLN A 24 -3.34 -4.85 23.73
N LEU A 25 -2.74 -5.88 24.35
CA LEU A 25 -1.80 -5.69 25.46
C LEU A 25 -0.54 -4.93 25.04
N ILE A 26 -0.04 -5.16 23.81
CA ILE A 26 1.21 -4.55 23.32
C ILE A 26 0.96 -3.16 22.69
N ASN A 27 -0.07 -3.03 21.86
CA ASN A 27 -0.28 -1.86 20.99
C ASN A 27 -1.50 -1.02 21.37
N GLY A 28 -2.29 -1.41 22.38
CA GLY A 28 -3.47 -0.69 22.85
C GLY A 28 -4.45 -0.36 21.71
N ALA A 29 -4.65 0.94 21.47
CA ALA A 29 -5.59 1.48 20.48
C ALA A 29 -5.26 1.11 19.02
N ASP A 30 -4.00 0.74 18.71
CA ASP A 30 -3.58 0.40 17.33
C ASP A 30 -3.73 -1.09 16.98
N SER A 31 -4.24 -1.90 17.90
CA SER A 31 -4.49 -3.34 17.70
C SER A 31 -5.46 -3.59 16.54
N ALA A 32 -6.61 -2.91 16.51
CA ALA A 32 -7.62 -3.02 15.45
C ALA A 32 -7.03 -2.73 14.05
N ARG A 33 -6.27 -1.64 13.93
CA ARG A 33 -5.58 -1.27 12.69
C ARG A 33 -4.51 -2.29 12.30
N THR A 34 -3.84 -2.90 13.28
CA THR A 34 -2.86 -3.96 13.03
C THR A 34 -3.55 -5.22 12.52
N MET A 35 -4.68 -5.61 13.12
CA MET A 35 -5.50 -6.74 12.65
C MET A 35 -5.99 -6.52 11.22
N GLU A 36 -6.44 -5.31 10.89
CA GLU A 36 -6.85 -4.95 9.54
C GLU A 36 -5.71 -5.09 8.51
N ARG A 37 -4.53 -4.50 8.78
CA ARG A 37 -3.37 -4.63 7.88
C ARG A 37 -2.92 -6.09 7.74
N TYR A 38 -2.98 -6.84 8.83
CA TYR A 38 -2.63 -8.26 8.83
C TYR A 38 -3.61 -9.06 7.97
N GLY A 39 -4.91 -8.84 8.14
CA GLY A 39 -5.96 -9.40 7.28
C GLY A 39 -5.74 -9.09 5.81
N PHE A 40 -5.47 -7.83 5.47
CA PHE A 40 -5.19 -7.43 4.09
C PHE A 40 -4.03 -8.22 3.47
N ARG A 41 -2.92 -8.35 4.21
CA ARG A 41 -1.76 -9.13 3.75
C ARG A 41 -2.08 -10.61 3.61
N ALA A 42 -2.87 -11.17 4.54
CA ALA A 42 -3.33 -12.56 4.44
C ALA A 42 -4.19 -12.77 3.18
N GLY A 43 -5.04 -11.81 2.82
CA GLY A 43 -5.93 -11.87 1.66
C GLY A 43 -5.18 -11.85 0.34
N VAL A 44 -4.25 -10.90 0.21
CA VAL A 44 -3.32 -10.85 -0.93
C VAL A 44 -2.49 -12.12 -1.02
N GLY A 45 -1.96 -12.58 0.12
CA GLY A 45 -1.20 -13.82 0.22
C GLY A 45 -1.99 -15.02 -0.28
N LEU A 46 -3.25 -15.16 0.14
CA LEU A 46 -4.13 -16.26 -0.25
C LEU A 46 -4.35 -16.31 -1.76
N VAL A 47 -4.75 -15.19 -2.37
CA VAL A 47 -5.01 -15.11 -3.82
C VAL A 47 -3.76 -15.47 -4.62
N ARG A 48 -2.60 -14.92 -4.24
CA ARG A 48 -1.31 -15.25 -4.87
C ARG A 48 -0.91 -16.71 -4.69
N THR A 49 -1.12 -17.24 -3.49
CA THR A 49 -0.78 -18.62 -3.14
C THR A 49 -1.69 -19.61 -3.83
N LEU A 50 -2.94 -19.26 -4.12
CA LEU A 50 -3.83 -20.11 -4.91
C LEU A 50 -3.68 -19.86 -6.42
N GLY A 51 -3.01 -18.78 -6.83
CA GLY A 51 -2.84 -18.42 -8.24
C GLY A 51 -4.17 -18.05 -8.89
N LEU A 52 -5.06 -17.40 -8.12
CA LEU A 52 -6.40 -17.05 -8.58
C LEU A 52 -6.35 -15.77 -9.39
N GLU A 53 -7.02 -15.78 -10.53
CA GLU A 53 -7.21 -14.63 -11.41
C GLU A 53 -8.66 -14.58 -11.85
N CYS A 54 -9.16 -13.39 -12.20
CA CYS A 54 -10.49 -13.20 -12.78
C CYS A 54 -10.40 -12.25 -13.98
N THR A 55 -11.27 -12.46 -14.94
CA THR A 55 -11.37 -11.68 -16.18
C THR A 55 -12.43 -10.58 -16.09
N ASP A 56 -13.49 -10.82 -15.33
CA ASP A 56 -14.57 -9.87 -15.10
C ASP A 56 -15.13 -9.95 -13.67
N ILE A 57 -16.05 -9.02 -13.37
CA ILE A 57 -16.64 -8.88 -12.04
C ILE A 57 -17.59 -10.03 -11.67
N VAL A 58 -18.14 -10.73 -12.65
CA VAL A 58 -19.03 -11.88 -12.43
C VAL A 58 -18.22 -13.08 -12.00
N GLU A 59 -17.10 -13.33 -12.68
CA GLU A 59 -16.12 -14.34 -12.30
C GLU A 59 -15.50 -14.02 -10.93
N ALA A 60 -15.15 -12.75 -10.68
CA ALA A 60 -14.65 -12.31 -9.38
C ALA A 60 -15.62 -12.67 -8.25
N LYS A 61 -16.93 -12.43 -8.43
CA LYS A 61 -17.96 -12.77 -7.44
C LYS A 61 -17.90 -14.26 -7.05
N ALA A 62 -17.91 -15.15 -8.04
CA ALA A 62 -17.90 -16.58 -7.80
C ALA A 62 -16.63 -17.04 -7.08
N ILE A 63 -15.46 -16.51 -7.47
CA ILE A 63 -14.19 -16.81 -6.82
C ILE A 63 -14.18 -16.32 -5.38
N ILE A 64 -14.66 -15.09 -5.11
CA ILE A 64 -14.71 -14.52 -3.75
C ILE A 64 -15.58 -15.40 -2.84
N GLU A 65 -16.77 -15.81 -3.28
CA GLU A 65 -17.67 -16.66 -2.50
C GLU A 65 -17.06 -18.03 -2.20
N GLN A 66 -16.41 -18.65 -3.19
CA GLN A 66 -15.74 -19.94 -3.02
C GLN A 66 -14.60 -19.82 -2.00
N VAL A 67 -13.67 -18.89 -2.24
CA VAL A 67 -12.48 -18.70 -1.41
C VAL A 67 -12.88 -18.38 0.03
N TRP A 68 -13.88 -17.51 0.22
CA TRP A 68 -14.30 -17.14 1.56
C TRP A 68 -14.89 -18.32 2.34
N THR A 69 -15.70 -19.16 1.68
CA THR A 69 -16.30 -20.34 2.29
C THR A 69 -15.24 -21.28 2.85
N GLU A 70 -14.09 -21.40 2.18
CA GLU A 70 -12.97 -22.25 2.62
C GLU A 70 -12.21 -21.66 3.83
N THR A 71 -12.34 -20.37 4.11
CA THR A 71 -11.67 -19.73 5.26
C THR A 71 -12.30 -20.08 6.61
N GLY A 72 -13.59 -20.43 6.63
CA GLY A 72 -14.33 -20.74 7.85
C GLY A 72 -14.51 -19.58 8.84
N LEU A 73 -14.28 -18.32 8.43
CA LEU A 73 -14.36 -17.15 9.32
C LEU A 73 -15.78 -16.63 9.55
N SER A 74 -16.67 -16.84 8.57
CA SER A 74 -18.06 -16.38 8.59
C SER A 74 -18.82 -16.90 7.37
N ARG A 75 -20.15 -16.77 7.38
CA ARG A 75 -20.98 -16.98 6.18
C ARG A 75 -21.15 -15.67 5.43
N MET A 76 -20.57 -15.60 4.24
CA MET A 76 -20.64 -14.43 3.36
C MET A 76 -21.88 -14.45 2.47
N ILE A 77 -22.45 -13.27 2.24
CA ILE A 77 -23.38 -12.99 1.13
C ILE A 77 -22.95 -11.68 0.46
N ILE A 78 -22.69 -11.72 -0.84
CA ILE A 78 -22.43 -10.53 -1.65
C ILE A 78 -23.78 -9.94 -2.09
N GLU A 79 -24.20 -8.87 -1.43
CA GLU A 79 -25.48 -8.18 -1.70
C GLU A 79 -25.39 -7.37 -3.01
N MET A 80 -24.23 -6.76 -3.25
CA MET A 80 -23.96 -5.95 -4.43
C MET A 80 -22.49 -6.05 -4.83
N ILE A 81 -22.23 -6.15 -6.13
CA ILE A 81 -20.89 -6.05 -6.68
C ILE A 81 -20.95 -5.27 -8.01
N ASN A 82 -20.29 -4.12 -8.06
CA ASN A 82 -20.15 -3.30 -9.26
C ASN A 82 -18.77 -2.61 -9.27
N GLU A 83 -18.45 -1.83 -10.31
CA GLU A 83 -17.14 -1.19 -10.48
C GLU A 83 -16.80 -0.14 -9.41
N THR A 84 -17.80 0.40 -8.71
CA THR A 84 -17.67 1.52 -7.78
C THR A 84 -17.85 1.13 -6.32
N GLU A 85 -18.60 0.05 -6.07
CA GLU A 85 -18.98 -0.36 -4.73
C GLU A 85 -19.26 -1.87 -4.69
N ILE A 86 -18.81 -2.49 -3.61
CA ILE A 86 -19.10 -3.88 -3.29
C ILE A 86 -19.64 -3.91 -1.85
N VAL A 87 -20.83 -4.48 -1.68
CA VAL A 87 -21.48 -4.60 -0.37
C VAL A 87 -21.58 -6.06 -0.02
N ILE A 88 -20.95 -6.43 1.09
CA ILE A 88 -20.85 -7.79 1.56
C ILE A 88 -21.39 -7.86 2.97
N THR A 89 -22.16 -8.90 3.25
CA THR A 89 -22.66 -9.17 4.58
C THR A 89 -22.11 -10.48 5.11
N PHE A 90 -21.79 -10.49 6.39
CA PHE A 90 -21.29 -11.66 7.10
C PHE A 90 -22.23 -12.01 8.24
N ASN A 91 -22.61 -13.28 8.28
CA ASN A 91 -23.29 -13.91 9.41
C ASN A 91 -22.30 -14.82 10.14
N GLU A 92 -22.55 -15.08 11.41
CA GLU A 92 -21.69 -15.97 12.23
C GLU A 92 -20.21 -15.55 12.19
N SER A 93 -19.95 -14.24 12.25
CA SER A 93 -18.57 -13.71 12.27
C SER A 93 -17.84 -14.15 13.53
N VAL A 94 -16.69 -14.81 13.36
CA VAL A 94 -15.83 -15.24 14.47
C VAL A 94 -15.36 -14.04 15.29
N GLU A 95 -15.02 -12.90 14.67
CA GLU A 95 -14.60 -11.69 15.39
C GLU A 95 -15.77 -11.08 16.18
N ALA A 96 -16.92 -10.88 15.54
CA ALA A 96 -18.07 -10.25 16.19
C ALA A 96 -18.67 -11.11 17.30
N TYR A 97 -18.61 -12.44 17.18
CA TYR A 97 -19.02 -13.35 18.25
C TYR A 97 -18.18 -13.18 19.53
N ASN A 98 -16.94 -12.71 19.40
CA ASN A 98 -16.06 -12.42 20.54
C ASN A 98 -16.27 -11.00 21.11
N GLY A 99 -17.22 -10.22 20.56
CA GLY A 99 -17.52 -8.86 21.00
C GLY A 99 -16.65 -7.78 20.35
N ASP A 100 -15.85 -8.14 19.35
CA ASP A 100 -14.98 -7.22 18.61
C ASP A 100 -15.58 -6.81 17.25
N HIS A 101 -15.17 -5.65 16.75
CA HIS A 101 -15.37 -5.30 15.34
C HIS A 101 -14.60 -6.25 14.42
N CYS A 102 -15.10 -6.48 13.21
CA CYS A 102 -14.52 -7.45 12.27
C CYS A 102 -13.30 -6.88 11.52
N ASP A 103 -12.28 -6.40 12.24
CA ASP A 103 -11.13 -5.70 11.64
C ASP A 103 -10.29 -6.61 10.74
N PHE A 104 -10.01 -7.84 11.18
CA PHE A 104 -9.27 -8.79 10.35
C PHE A 104 -10.07 -9.15 9.11
N THR A 105 -11.35 -9.47 9.27
CA THR A 105 -12.30 -9.77 8.20
C THR A 105 -12.36 -8.65 7.17
N LYS A 106 -12.48 -7.40 7.64
CA LYS A 106 -12.46 -6.17 6.83
C LYS A 106 -11.19 -6.06 6.00
N GLY A 107 -10.04 -6.24 6.63
CA GLY A 107 -8.76 -6.27 5.93
C GLY A 107 -8.67 -7.43 4.94
N TYR A 108 -9.07 -8.62 5.35
CA TYR A 108 -8.92 -9.86 4.61
C TYR A 108 -9.71 -9.85 3.31
N ILE A 109 -10.98 -9.44 3.38
CA ILE A 109 -11.82 -9.32 2.19
C ILE A 109 -11.32 -8.21 1.25
N SER A 110 -10.85 -7.08 1.80
CA SER A 110 -10.22 -6.01 1.02
C SER A 110 -8.96 -6.51 0.30
N GLY A 111 -8.12 -7.31 0.94
CA GLY A 111 -6.93 -7.90 0.35
C GLY A 111 -7.26 -8.89 -0.79
N ILE A 112 -8.22 -9.78 -0.57
CA ILE A 112 -8.68 -10.75 -1.59
C ILE A 112 -9.19 -10.01 -2.82
N ILE A 113 -10.14 -9.09 -2.64
CA ILE A 113 -10.76 -8.33 -3.73
C ILE A 113 -9.72 -7.46 -4.44
N SER A 114 -8.83 -6.81 -3.68
CA SER A 114 -7.80 -5.96 -4.28
C SER A 114 -6.84 -6.74 -5.18
N SER A 115 -6.51 -7.96 -4.76
CA SER A 115 -5.62 -8.85 -5.50
C SER A 115 -6.30 -9.41 -6.75
N LEU A 116 -7.56 -9.87 -6.65
CA LEU A 116 -8.32 -10.39 -7.80
C LEU A 116 -8.59 -9.31 -8.85
N MET A 117 -9.07 -8.14 -8.40
CA MET A 117 -9.44 -7.03 -9.29
C MET A 117 -8.23 -6.22 -9.80
N ARG A 118 -7.01 -6.57 -9.37
CA ARG A 118 -5.76 -5.84 -9.67
C ARG A 118 -5.87 -4.32 -9.46
N ARG A 119 -6.64 -3.93 -8.46
CA ARG A 119 -6.95 -2.55 -8.08
C ARG A 119 -7.17 -2.53 -6.58
N ARG A 120 -6.65 -1.53 -5.86
CA ARG A 120 -6.88 -1.44 -4.42
C ARG A 120 -8.32 -1.05 -4.10
N TYR A 121 -8.93 -1.77 -3.18
CA TYR A 121 -10.23 -1.46 -2.58
C TYR A 121 -10.05 -1.18 -1.09
N ASP A 122 -10.52 -0.02 -0.64
CA ASP A 122 -10.60 0.29 0.79
C ASP A 122 -11.94 -0.24 1.32
N ALA A 123 -11.92 -0.80 2.53
CA ALA A 123 -13.10 -1.35 3.18
C ALA A 123 -13.42 -0.61 4.48
N TYR A 124 -14.71 -0.44 4.76
CA TYR A 124 -15.19 -0.02 6.08
C TYR A 124 -16.35 -0.91 6.52
N GLU A 125 -16.49 -1.07 7.83
CA GLU A 125 -17.59 -1.80 8.43
C GLU A 125 -18.72 -0.79 8.71
N ALA A 126 -19.85 -0.95 8.02
CA ALA A 126 -21.01 -0.08 8.15
C ALA A 126 -21.88 -0.44 9.36
N SER A 127 -21.89 -1.72 9.75
CA SER A 127 -22.54 -2.21 10.98
C SER A 127 -21.91 -3.53 11.41
N CYS A 128 -21.88 -3.81 12.72
CA CYS A 128 -21.35 -5.05 13.28
C CYS A 128 -22.34 -5.72 14.25
N ILE A 129 -22.30 -7.06 14.32
CA ILE A 129 -23.03 -7.85 15.33
C ILE A 129 -22.56 -7.51 16.76
N SER A 130 -21.29 -7.14 16.95
CA SER A 130 -20.78 -6.68 18.25
C SER A 130 -21.53 -5.46 18.78
N ASP A 131 -22.06 -4.63 17.89
CA ASP A 131 -22.85 -3.43 18.22
C ASP A 131 -24.35 -3.71 18.33
N GLY A 132 -24.76 -4.98 18.26
CA GLY A 132 -26.15 -5.41 18.28
C GLY A 132 -26.85 -5.39 16.92
N ALA A 133 -26.12 -5.22 15.81
CA ALA A 133 -26.72 -5.37 14.48
C ALA A 133 -27.05 -6.85 14.18
N ALA A 134 -27.98 -7.09 13.25
CA ALA A 134 -28.35 -8.45 12.85
C ALA A 134 -27.25 -9.17 12.03
N LYS A 135 -26.44 -8.41 11.29
CA LYS A 135 -25.36 -8.91 10.43
C LYS A 135 -24.22 -7.90 10.37
N CYS A 136 -23.01 -8.37 10.13
CA CYS A 136 -21.87 -7.49 9.87
C CYS A 136 -21.92 -7.06 8.40
N VAL A 137 -21.93 -5.75 8.12
CA VAL A 137 -22.03 -5.20 6.77
C VAL A 137 -20.72 -4.49 6.45
N HIS A 138 -20.04 -4.96 5.41
CA HIS A 138 -18.80 -4.37 4.93
C HIS A 138 -19.03 -3.77 3.55
N VAL A 139 -18.57 -2.53 3.39
CA VAL A 139 -18.63 -1.82 2.11
C VAL A 139 -17.21 -1.60 1.64
N LEU A 140 -16.93 -2.04 0.42
CA LEU A 140 -15.67 -1.84 -0.26
C LEU A 140 -15.85 -0.88 -1.41
N THR A 141 -14.94 0.08 -1.51
CA THR A 141 -14.90 1.05 -2.60
C THR A 141 -13.51 1.07 -3.19
N PRO A 142 -13.35 1.28 -4.50
CA PRO A 142 -12.03 1.47 -5.06
C PRO A 142 -11.30 2.60 -4.35
N SER A 143 -10.07 2.33 -3.92
CA SER A 143 -9.30 3.29 -3.15
C SER A 143 -9.04 4.53 -4.02
N PRO A 144 -9.48 5.72 -3.59
CA PRO A 144 -9.12 6.96 -4.29
C PRO A 144 -7.63 7.28 -4.13
N THR A 145 -7.00 6.66 -3.13
CA THR A 145 -5.56 6.78 -2.87
C THR A 145 -4.75 6.03 -3.92
N TYR A 146 -5.31 5.00 -4.58
CA TYR A 146 -4.61 4.22 -5.60
C TYR A 146 -5.48 4.11 -6.85
N PRO A 147 -5.55 5.19 -7.66
CA PRO A 147 -6.20 5.10 -8.96
C PRO A 147 -5.50 4.02 -9.78
N THR A 148 -6.26 3.03 -10.24
CA THR A 148 -5.83 2.20 -11.38
C THR A 148 -5.99 3.10 -12.59
N GLU A 149 -4.88 3.48 -13.20
CA GLU A 149 -4.92 4.10 -14.52
C GLU A 149 -5.49 3.08 -15.50
N LYS A 150 -6.64 3.44 -16.09
CA LYS A 150 -7.06 2.86 -17.37
C LYS A 150 -5.96 3.23 -18.37
N ARG A 151 -5.30 2.21 -18.95
CA ARG A 151 -4.33 2.40 -20.02
C ARG A 151 -5.01 3.04 -21.23
N GLU A 152 -4.90 4.36 -21.36
CA GLU A 152 -4.88 5.01 -22.66
C GLU A 152 -3.41 5.33 -22.97
N ILE A 153 -2.83 4.56 -23.90
CA ILE A 153 -1.51 4.86 -24.43
C ILE A 153 -1.66 6.11 -25.30
N ILE A 154 -1.43 7.29 -24.73
CA ILE A 154 -1.28 8.51 -25.51
C ILE A 154 0.13 8.48 -26.10
N ILE A 155 0.26 7.99 -27.33
CA ILE A 155 1.49 8.13 -28.12
C ILE A 155 1.60 9.57 -28.60
N ARG A 156 2.39 10.44 -27.94
CA ARG A 156 2.99 11.73 -28.42
C ARG A 156 4.15 12.12 -27.48
N ASP A 157 5.35 12.55 -27.83
CA ASP A 157 6.05 12.93 -29.06
C ASP A 157 7.53 12.51 -28.92
N GLU A 158 8.20 12.15 -30.02
CA GLU A 158 9.55 11.57 -30.10
C GLU A 158 10.74 12.55 -29.86
N ASP A 159 10.60 13.62 -29.08
CA ASP A 159 11.70 14.62 -28.98
C ASP A 159 11.94 15.23 -27.59
N ARG A 160 11.84 14.42 -26.52
CA ARG A 160 12.45 14.78 -25.23
C ARG A 160 13.84 14.15 -25.14
N GLN A 161 14.87 14.97 -25.32
CA GLN A 161 16.21 14.63 -24.82
C GLN A 161 16.10 14.33 -23.32
N ARG A 162 16.22 13.05 -22.98
CA ARG A 162 16.22 12.57 -21.59
C ARG A 162 17.39 13.20 -20.86
N LYS A 163 17.12 13.98 -19.81
CA LYS A 163 18.19 14.49 -18.94
C LYS A 163 18.74 13.37 -18.04
N TYR A 164 17.91 12.38 -17.67
CA TYR A 164 18.27 11.28 -16.77
C TYR A 164 17.65 9.95 -17.21
N LEU A 165 18.47 8.88 -17.24
CA LEU A 165 18.02 7.52 -17.56
C LEU A 165 18.02 6.68 -16.28
N LEU A 166 16.82 6.28 -15.81
CA LEU A 166 16.67 5.45 -14.62
C LEU A 166 16.51 3.97 -15.03
N GLU A 167 17.28 3.10 -14.37
CA GLU A 167 17.18 1.66 -14.48
C GLU A 167 16.07 1.09 -13.57
N PRO A 168 15.21 0.20 -14.08
CA PRO A 168 14.23 -0.54 -13.28
C PRO A 168 14.87 -1.33 -12.15
N GLY A 169 14.13 -1.54 -11.06
CA GLY A 169 14.62 -2.27 -9.89
C GLY A 169 15.68 -1.54 -9.08
N THR A 170 15.79 -0.22 -9.23
CA THR A 170 16.83 0.59 -8.57
C THR A 170 16.21 1.67 -7.70
N SER A 171 16.80 1.86 -6.51
CA SER A 171 16.51 2.99 -5.62
C SER A 171 17.58 4.06 -5.76
N TYR A 172 17.16 5.30 -6.00
CA TYR A 172 18.03 6.44 -6.26
C TYR A 172 18.00 7.44 -5.11
N LEU A 173 19.20 7.81 -4.65
CA LEU A 173 19.41 8.98 -3.80
C LEU A 173 19.78 10.15 -4.69
N VAL A 174 18.87 11.10 -4.86
CA VAL A 174 19.04 12.26 -5.73
C VAL A 174 19.59 13.41 -4.91
N GLU A 175 20.88 13.66 -5.04
CA GLU A 175 21.55 14.75 -4.33
C GLU A 175 21.37 16.04 -5.13
N SER A 176 20.54 16.94 -4.60
CA SER A 176 20.23 18.21 -5.25
C SER A 176 19.77 19.24 -4.22
N ALA A 177 20.10 20.51 -4.46
CA ALA A 177 19.63 21.63 -3.62
C ALA A 177 18.11 21.86 -3.74
N THR A 178 17.46 21.32 -4.78
CA THR A 178 16.05 21.54 -5.10
C THR A 178 15.34 20.22 -5.39
N LEU A 179 14.02 20.17 -5.27
CA LEU A 179 13.25 18.93 -5.49
C LEU A 179 12.87 18.74 -6.98
N GLU A 180 13.04 19.79 -7.78
CA GLU A 180 12.57 19.93 -9.16
C GLU A 180 13.06 18.80 -10.06
N SER A 181 14.32 18.41 -9.89
CA SER A 181 14.96 17.35 -10.64
C SER A 181 14.38 15.97 -10.31
N ALA A 182 14.18 15.66 -9.02
CA ALA A 182 13.56 14.41 -8.57
C ALA A 182 12.08 14.32 -9.00
N TYR A 183 11.33 15.43 -8.92
CA TYR A 183 9.97 15.50 -9.45
C TYR A 183 9.93 15.36 -10.98
N GLN A 184 10.93 15.88 -11.70
CA GLN A 184 11.03 15.71 -13.14
C GLN A 184 11.31 14.24 -13.51
N MET A 185 12.26 13.59 -12.82
CA MET A 185 12.54 12.16 -12.97
C MET A 185 11.27 11.31 -12.74
N TYR A 186 10.53 11.59 -11.66
CA TYR A 186 9.27 10.94 -11.37
C TYR A 186 8.27 11.09 -12.53
N LYS A 187 8.05 12.32 -13.01
CA LYS A 187 7.11 12.59 -14.12
C LYS A 187 7.51 11.86 -15.39
N ASP A 188 8.79 11.84 -15.74
CA ASP A 188 9.25 11.15 -16.93
C ASP A 188 8.96 9.64 -16.85
N GLN A 189 9.10 9.03 -15.67
CA GLN A 189 8.71 7.62 -15.46
C GLN A 189 7.19 7.39 -15.59
N VAL A 190 6.37 8.31 -15.06
CA VAL A 190 4.91 8.21 -15.20
C VAL A 190 4.49 8.31 -16.67
N VAL A 191 5.07 9.24 -17.44
CA VAL A 191 4.82 9.38 -18.88
C VAL A 191 5.22 8.12 -19.67
N GLU A 192 6.25 7.39 -19.22
CA GLU A 192 6.67 6.11 -19.81
C GLU A 192 5.78 4.91 -19.39
N GLY A 193 4.70 5.17 -18.64
CA GLY A 193 3.69 4.20 -18.27
C GLY A 193 3.96 3.48 -16.94
N CYS A 194 4.79 4.04 -16.06
CA CYS A 194 4.86 3.60 -14.67
C CYS A 194 3.71 4.19 -13.86
N THR A 195 3.07 3.38 -13.02
CA THR A 195 2.16 3.90 -11.99
C THR A 195 2.98 4.71 -10.98
N GLY A 196 2.60 5.97 -10.77
CA GLY A 196 3.32 6.88 -9.88
C GLY A 196 2.73 6.97 -8.48
N MET A 197 3.59 7.07 -7.47
CA MET A 197 3.22 7.52 -6.13
C MET A 197 4.21 8.57 -5.59
N VAL A 198 3.70 9.60 -4.94
CA VAL A 198 4.50 10.63 -4.24
C VAL A 198 4.16 10.61 -2.75
N LEU A 199 5.16 10.52 -1.89
CA LEU A 199 5.07 10.86 -0.47
C LEU A 199 5.80 12.19 -0.23
N ALA A 200 5.04 13.22 0.15
CA ALA A 200 5.56 14.56 0.37
C ALA A 200 5.20 15.10 1.76
N ARG A 201 6.01 16.04 2.26
CA ARG A 201 5.68 16.82 3.45
C ARG A 201 4.71 17.96 3.13
N GLU A 202 4.82 18.52 1.93
CA GLU A 202 3.96 19.59 1.44
C GLU A 202 2.54 19.09 1.21
N PHE A 203 1.56 19.98 1.43
CA PHE A 203 0.17 19.66 1.21
C PHE A 203 -0.10 19.25 -0.25
N PRO A 204 -0.91 18.20 -0.52
CA PRO A 204 -1.09 17.62 -1.84
C PRO A 204 -1.38 18.60 -2.97
N GLU A 205 -2.33 19.50 -2.78
CA GLU A 205 -2.69 20.48 -3.82
C GLU A 205 -1.53 21.42 -4.18
N LYS A 206 -0.64 21.70 -3.22
CA LYS A 206 0.55 22.51 -3.47
C LYS A 206 1.55 21.75 -4.33
N VAL A 207 1.80 20.48 -4.02
CA VAL A 207 2.69 19.61 -4.80
C VAL A 207 2.19 19.48 -6.23
N GLN A 208 0.89 19.23 -6.41
CA GLN A 208 0.26 19.13 -7.72
C GLN A 208 0.43 20.42 -8.54
N LYS A 209 0.15 21.59 -7.94
CA LYS A 209 0.26 22.89 -8.62
C LYS A 209 1.70 23.25 -8.98
N VAL A 210 2.64 23.02 -8.07
CA VAL A 210 4.05 23.43 -8.25
C VAL A 210 4.76 22.53 -9.26
N TYR A 211 4.58 21.22 -9.17
CA TYR A 211 5.35 20.26 -9.96
C TYR A 211 4.59 19.72 -11.18
N GLY A 212 3.30 20.04 -11.31
CA GLY A 212 2.46 19.62 -12.44
C GLY A 212 2.10 18.14 -12.39
N ILE A 213 1.84 17.60 -11.19
CA ILE A 213 1.46 16.20 -11.01
C ILE A 213 -0.05 16.08 -11.18
N THR A 214 -0.46 15.51 -12.31
CA THR A 214 -1.88 15.29 -12.66
C THR A 214 -2.34 13.86 -12.40
N GLU A 215 -1.40 12.92 -12.35
CA GLU A 215 -1.63 11.47 -12.32
C GLU A 215 -0.75 10.80 -11.24
N GLY A 216 -1.19 9.64 -10.75
CA GLY A 216 -0.56 8.91 -9.65
C GLY A 216 -1.11 9.21 -8.24
N THR A 217 -0.74 8.36 -7.29
CA THR A 217 -1.08 8.45 -5.87
C THR A 217 -0.29 9.56 -5.20
N LEU A 218 -0.93 10.39 -4.38
CA LEU A 218 -0.22 11.41 -3.60
C LEU A 218 -0.58 11.33 -2.12
N LEU A 219 0.43 11.00 -1.31
CA LEU A 219 0.35 10.83 0.14
C LEU A 219 1.06 12.00 0.84
N TRP A 220 0.44 12.46 1.91
CA TRP A 220 0.89 13.60 2.70
C TRP A 220 1.41 13.14 4.06
N LEU A 221 2.69 13.42 4.35
CA LEU A 221 3.29 13.18 5.65
C LEU A 221 2.82 14.26 6.63
N SER A 222 1.83 13.92 7.47
CA SER A 222 1.16 14.87 8.34
C SER A 222 0.50 14.18 9.54
N TYR A 223 0.42 14.90 10.66
CA TYR A 223 -0.36 14.50 11.84
C TYR A 223 -1.86 14.80 11.70
N GLU A 224 -2.28 15.38 10.57
CA GLU A 224 -3.69 15.64 10.28
C GLU A 224 -4.47 14.33 10.19
N ARG A 225 -5.41 14.14 11.11
CA ARG A 225 -6.25 12.92 11.18
C ARG A 225 -7.47 13.04 10.27
N GLY A 226 -8.02 11.89 9.87
CA GLY A 226 -9.26 11.82 9.09
C GLY A 226 -9.11 12.09 7.59
N ARG A 227 -7.93 12.47 7.11
CA ARG A 227 -7.63 12.59 5.67
C ARG A 227 -7.09 11.24 5.15
N ARG A 228 -7.77 10.64 4.17
CA ARG A 228 -7.37 9.33 3.58
C ARG A 228 -5.98 9.32 2.96
N TYR A 229 -5.47 10.48 2.53
CA TYR A 229 -4.13 10.64 1.96
C TYR A 229 -3.07 11.07 3.00
N ALA A 230 -3.43 11.33 4.27
CA ALA A 230 -2.47 11.70 5.30
C ALA A 230 -1.87 10.47 5.98
N ARG A 231 -0.57 10.48 6.22
CA ARG A 231 0.18 9.45 6.93
C ARG A 231 1.02 10.12 8.01
N GLU A 232 0.85 9.68 9.26
CA GLU A 232 1.66 10.22 10.35
C GLU A 232 3.15 9.87 10.11
N PRO A 233 4.07 10.84 10.13
CA PRO A 233 5.48 10.60 9.80
C PRO A 233 6.19 9.67 10.79
N THR A 234 5.66 9.52 12.00
CA THR A 234 6.14 8.60 13.05
C THR A 234 5.68 7.16 12.84
N ASP A 235 4.66 6.93 12.02
CA ASP A 235 4.11 5.60 11.72
C ASP A 235 4.88 4.96 10.55
N ILE A 236 6.18 4.72 10.79
CA ILE A 236 7.10 4.05 9.85
C ILE A 236 6.52 2.71 9.34
N PRO A 237 5.91 1.84 10.18
CA PRO A 237 5.29 0.60 9.69
C PRO A 237 4.17 0.85 8.67
N MET A 238 3.32 1.87 8.87
CA MET A 238 2.30 2.22 7.89
C MET A 238 2.93 2.71 6.58
N ILE A 239 3.88 3.63 6.66
CA ILE A 239 4.57 4.17 5.48
C ILE A 239 5.22 3.04 4.67
N TYR A 240 5.92 2.15 5.35
CA TYR A 240 6.49 0.94 4.74
C TYR A 240 5.41 0.11 4.04
N SER A 241 4.32 -0.20 4.74
CA SER A 241 3.26 -1.05 4.20
C SER A 241 2.58 -0.43 2.98
N GLU A 242 2.39 0.89 2.96
CA GLU A 242 1.79 1.61 1.84
C GLU A 242 2.68 1.51 0.60
N ILE A 243 3.95 1.87 0.74
CA ILE A 243 4.92 1.82 -0.37
C ILE A 243 5.13 0.38 -0.85
N LYS A 244 5.28 -0.58 0.06
CA LYS A 244 5.42 -1.99 -0.29
C LYS A 244 4.20 -2.50 -1.06
N ASN A 245 3.00 -2.23 -0.57
CA ASN A 245 1.77 -2.65 -1.25
C ASN A 245 1.64 -1.99 -2.63
N PHE A 246 2.11 -0.75 -2.78
CA PHE A 246 2.13 -0.07 -4.07
C PHE A 246 3.04 -0.77 -5.08
N PHE A 247 4.28 -1.09 -4.69
CA PHE A 247 5.21 -1.85 -5.54
C PHE A 247 4.66 -3.23 -5.91
N GLU A 248 3.99 -3.88 -4.97
CA GLU A 248 3.42 -5.21 -5.17
C GLU A 248 2.14 -5.24 -6.02
N ALA A 249 1.38 -4.15 -6.05
CA ALA A 249 0.16 -4.04 -6.83
C ALA A 249 0.40 -3.62 -8.29
N ASN A 250 1.58 -3.07 -8.60
CA ASN A 250 1.87 -2.45 -9.88
C ASN A 250 3.17 -3.04 -10.48
N SER A 251 3.07 -3.67 -11.66
CA SER A 251 4.22 -4.30 -12.33
C SER A 251 5.29 -3.31 -12.82
N LYS A 252 4.97 -2.02 -12.87
CA LYS A 252 5.86 -0.90 -13.19
C LYS A 252 5.47 0.27 -12.30
N ALA A 253 6.11 0.41 -11.15
CA ALA A 253 5.83 1.49 -10.21
C ALA A 253 7.04 2.42 -10.05
N VAL A 254 6.77 3.70 -9.86
CA VAL A 254 7.75 4.70 -9.43
C VAL A 254 7.25 5.40 -8.18
N VAL A 255 8.07 5.43 -7.14
CA VAL A 255 7.76 6.11 -5.88
C VAL A 255 8.75 7.24 -5.67
N LEU A 256 8.25 8.46 -5.46
CA LEU A 256 9.02 9.61 -5.02
C LEU A 256 8.80 9.85 -3.53
N LEU A 257 9.85 9.75 -2.72
CA LEU A 257 9.82 10.07 -1.29
C LEU A 257 10.49 11.42 -1.05
N SER A 258 9.75 12.52 -1.22
CA SER A 258 10.28 13.89 -1.08
C SER A 258 10.31 14.40 0.36
N GLY A 259 10.03 13.55 1.35
CA GLY A 259 9.94 13.92 2.76
C GLY A 259 10.98 13.24 3.64
N LEU A 260 12.12 12.83 3.10
CA LEU A 260 13.13 12.06 3.83
C LEU A 260 13.63 12.81 5.08
N GLU A 261 14.02 14.07 4.94
CA GLU A 261 14.52 14.91 6.04
C GLU A 261 13.45 15.07 7.11
N TYR A 262 12.19 15.17 6.69
CA TYR A 262 11.08 15.23 7.62
C TYR A 262 10.92 13.91 8.38
N LEU A 263 10.97 12.76 7.71
CA LEU A 263 10.94 11.46 8.37
C LEU A 263 12.08 11.29 9.36
N ILE A 264 13.30 11.71 9.00
CA ILE A 264 14.47 11.68 9.89
C ILE A 264 14.25 12.62 11.08
N SER A 265 13.68 13.82 10.87
CA SER A 265 13.41 14.76 11.97
C SER A 265 12.36 14.27 12.98
N GLN A 266 11.41 13.44 12.52
CA GLN A 266 10.32 12.91 13.35
C GLN A 266 10.65 11.54 13.96
N ASN A 267 11.73 10.89 13.53
CA ASN A 267 12.12 9.55 13.95
C ASN A 267 13.61 9.49 14.29
N THR A 268 14.13 8.31 14.62
CA THR A 268 15.58 8.12 14.65
C THR A 268 16.07 7.80 13.24
N PHE A 269 17.25 8.30 12.87
CA PHE A 269 17.85 8.01 11.55
C PHE A 269 17.90 6.50 11.27
N LEU A 270 18.32 5.69 12.24
CA LEU A 270 18.37 4.22 12.10
C LEU A 270 17.02 3.58 11.74
N LYS A 271 15.90 4.11 12.26
CA LYS A 271 14.55 3.61 11.88
C LYS A 271 14.24 3.92 10.41
N VAL A 272 14.59 5.13 9.97
CA VAL A 272 14.38 5.55 8.58
C VAL A 272 15.31 4.80 7.64
N LEU A 273 16.58 4.63 8.00
CA LEU A 273 17.52 3.81 7.24
C LEU A 273 17.00 2.38 7.08
N LYS A 274 16.46 1.78 8.15
CA LYS A 274 15.88 0.44 8.09
C LYS A 274 14.64 0.37 7.19
N LEU A 275 13.80 1.41 7.20
CA LEU A 275 12.70 1.55 6.24
C LEU A 275 13.23 1.55 4.81
N LEU A 276 14.23 2.39 4.50
CA LEU A 276 14.79 2.51 3.15
C LEU A 276 15.44 1.21 2.68
N GLN A 277 16.16 0.50 3.54
CA GLN A 277 16.70 -0.84 3.27
C GLN A 277 15.60 -1.82 2.86
N LEU A 278 14.54 -1.91 3.66
CA LEU A 278 13.42 -2.81 3.36
C LEU A 278 12.71 -2.40 2.06
N LEU A 279 12.63 -1.11 1.75
CA LEU A 279 12.06 -0.65 0.48
C LEU A 279 12.98 -0.99 -0.69
N ASN A 280 14.29 -0.83 -0.55
CA ASN A 280 15.29 -1.15 -1.56
C ASN A 280 15.25 -2.64 -1.96
N ASP A 281 15.08 -3.53 -0.97
CA ASP A 281 14.85 -4.95 -1.21
C ASP A 281 13.58 -5.19 -2.06
N ASN A 282 12.47 -4.52 -1.73
CA ASN A 282 11.21 -4.65 -2.49
C ASN A 282 11.32 -4.08 -3.91
N VAL A 283 12.03 -2.95 -4.08
CA VAL A 283 12.29 -2.32 -5.37
C VAL A 283 13.04 -3.29 -6.28
N SER A 284 14.11 -3.90 -5.77
CA SER A 284 14.92 -4.90 -6.47
C SER A 284 14.10 -6.12 -6.91
N MET A 285 13.18 -6.59 -6.06
CA MET A 285 12.35 -7.77 -6.33
C MET A 285 11.19 -7.52 -7.30
N THR A 286 10.66 -6.29 -7.36
CA THR A 286 9.48 -5.95 -8.17
C THR A 286 9.83 -5.29 -9.51
N GLY A 287 11.08 -4.86 -9.70
CA GLY A 287 11.47 -4.03 -10.85
C GLY A 287 10.92 -2.60 -10.79
N SER A 288 10.38 -2.18 -9.64
CA SER A 288 9.92 -0.82 -9.40
C SER A 288 11.09 0.16 -9.30
N MET A 289 10.82 1.46 -9.16
CA MET A 289 11.82 2.48 -8.91
C MET A 289 11.46 3.29 -7.67
N LEU A 290 12.47 3.67 -6.91
CA LEU A 290 12.35 4.56 -5.75
C LEU A 290 13.26 5.75 -5.96
N ILE A 291 12.74 6.97 -5.81
CA ILE A 291 13.47 8.23 -5.99
C ILE A 291 13.39 8.97 -4.67
N ILE A 292 14.54 9.32 -4.11
CA ILE A 292 14.63 9.98 -2.81
C ILE A 292 15.52 11.21 -2.97
N PRO A 293 14.94 12.42 -3.15
CA PRO A 293 15.72 13.64 -3.09
C PRO A 293 16.28 13.83 -1.68
N VAL A 294 17.51 14.31 -1.62
CA VAL A 294 18.16 14.71 -0.38
C VAL A 294 19.01 15.94 -0.63
N VAL A 295 19.07 16.82 0.37
CA VAL A 295 20.09 17.86 0.46
C VAL A 295 21.18 17.34 1.41
N PRO A 296 22.36 16.88 0.92
CA PRO A 296 23.39 16.28 1.78
C PRO A 296 23.80 17.19 2.95
N GLU A 297 23.82 18.50 2.75
CA GLU A 297 24.18 19.49 3.76
C GLU A 297 23.13 19.65 4.87
N ALA A 298 21.91 19.17 4.66
CA ALA A 298 20.83 19.21 5.66
C ALA A 298 20.90 18.04 6.66
N LEU A 299 21.75 17.04 6.41
CA LEU A 299 21.89 15.84 7.22
C LEU A 299 23.30 15.73 7.83
N ASN A 300 23.44 14.84 8.82
CA ASN A 300 24.74 14.50 9.36
C ASN A 300 25.58 13.78 8.27
N PRO A 301 26.85 14.16 8.03
CA PRO A 301 27.71 13.50 7.04
C PRO A 301 27.80 11.98 7.18
N GLN A 302 27.73 11.46 8.41
CA GLN A 302 27.73 10.01 8.63
C GLN A 302 26.44 9.35 8.12
N ASP A 303 25.30 10.00 8.31
CA ASP A 303 23.99 9.52 7.88
C ASP A 303 23.90 9.52 6.35
N VAL A 304 24.38 10.60 5.70
CA VAL A 304 24.49 10.69 4.23
C VAL A 304 25.31 9.52 3.68
N LYS A 305 26.51 9.25 4.25
CA LYS A 305 27.34 8.12 3.83
C LYS A 305 26.66 6.75 4.01
N MET A 306 25.77 6.61 4.98
CA MET A 306 24.98 5.37 5.11
C MET A 306 23.91 5.27 4.02
N LEU A 307 23.27 6.37 3.65
CA LEU A 307 22.30 6.43 2.56
C LEU A 307 22.96 6.16 1.19
N GLU A 308 24.08 6.82 0.90
CA GLU A 308 24.86 6.63 -0.33
C GLU A 308 25.35 5.19 -0.52
N ARG A 309 25.59 4.47 0.57
CA ARG A 309 26.00 3.04 0.53
C ARG A 309 24.84 2.11 0.26
N GLU A 310 23.63 2.52 0.60
CA GLU A 310 22.41 1.73 0.44
C GLU A 310 21.75 1.97 -0.92
N LEU A 311 21.82 3.21 -1.41
CA LEU A 311 21.08 3.69 -2.57
C LEU A 311 22.02 4.16 -3.68
N ARG A 312 21.58 4.09 -4.94
CA ARG A 312 22.37 4.59 -6.07
C ARG A 312 22.34 6.12 -6.09
N VAL A 313 23.49 6.75 -5.88
CA VAL A 313 23.62 8.20 -5.89
C VAL A 313 23.48 8.74 -7.31
N LEU A 314 22.67 9.80 -7.45
CA LEU A 314 22.59 10.64 -8.64
C LEU A 314 22.83 12.08 -8.20
N GLU A 315 24.02 12.59 -8.51
CA GLU A 315 24.38 13.99 -8.31
C GLU A 315 23.74 14.83 -9.43
N ILE A 316 23.06 15.91 -9.05
CA ILE A 316 22.42 16.83 -9.99
C ILE A 316 22.97 18.23 -9.81
N ASP A 317 23.74 18.65 -10.83
CA ASP A 317 24.21 20.03 -11.02
C ASP A 317 23.06 21.01 -11.30
#